data_AF-A0A968IST6-F1
#
_entry.id   AF-A0A968IST6-F1
#
_cell.length_a   1.000
_cell.length_b   1.000
_cell.length_c   1.000
_cell.angle_alpha   90.00
_cell.angle_beta   90.00
_cell.angle_gamma   90.00
#
_symmetry.space_group_name_H-M   'P 1'
#
loop_
_entity.id
_entity.type
_entity.pdbx_description
1 polymer ?
#
loop_
_entity_poly.entity_id
_entity_poly.type
_entity_poly.pdbx_seq_one_letter_code
_entity_poly.pdbx_strand_id
1 'polypeptide(L)'
;MAEMAIACWAIDLYTEHEDSIYTRPSRQANIFLTKRPRDILVAEPMLRLLPNLYVIYMLRDPRDTIASKHRKDPDRYWASLRYWKAYTPYGRKLQAHPRFITVRYEDLVQKPDEVQAYLMQRMPFLQQRASFSRYHEFAQPSKRSLDALCGIRPVASSSVGKWRKHLSRVTGQLKLHGEQAIASDLIEYGYESDESWLNELQGVSPDYSESHWPEYFTPKELKKRMRGKYSQAFAAFLRSFGN
;
A
#
# COMPACT_ATOMS: atom_id res chain seq x y z
N MET A 1 7.27 -3.75 2.60
CA MET A 1 7.50 -3.97 1.16
C MET A 1 8.67 -3.18 0.61
N ALA A 2 8.63 -1.83 0.46
CA ALA A 2 9.73 -1.08 -0.15
C ALA A 2 11.11 -1.35 0.52
N GLU A 3 11.15 -1.32 1.84
CA GLU A 3 12.37 -1.62 2.62
C GLU A 3 12.84 -3.07 2.43
N MET A 4 11.91 -4.02 2.27
CA MET A 4 12.25 -5.40 1.95
C MET A 4 12.80 -5.52 0.53
N ALA A 5 12.21 -4.84 -0.44
CA ALA A 5 12.68 -4.80 -1.82
C ALA A 5 14.10 -4.21 -1.91
N ILE A 6 14.36 -3.11 -1.21
CA ILE A 6 15.68 -2.47 -1.15
C ILE A 6 16.72 -3.40 -0.52
N ALA A 7 16.37 -4.06 0.59
CA ALA A 7 17.30 -4.94 1.29
C ALA A 7 17.56 -6.28 0.57
N CYS A 8 16.55 -6.84 -0.09
CA CYS A 8 16.55 -8.22 -0.55
C CYS A 8 16.74 -8.37 -2.07
N TRP A 9 16.67 -7.29 -2.85
CA TRP A 9 16.92 -7.32 -4.28
C TRP A 9 18.06 -6.38 -4.68
N ALA A 10 18.65 -6.63 -5.85
CA ALA A 10 19.61 -5.72 -6.46
C ALA A 10 18.91 -4.49 -7.07
N ILE A 11 18.58 -3.51 -6.22
CA ILE A 11 18.03 -2.22 -6.63
C ILE A 11 19.18 -1.21 -6.75
N ASP A 12 19.33 -0.55 -7.91
CA ASP A 12 20.43 0.38 -8.16
C ASP A 12 20.23 1.74 -7.48
N LEU A 13 18.98 2.21 -7.47
CA LEU A 13 18.59 3.49 -6.90
C LEU A 13 17.18 3.41 -6.32
N TYR A 14 16.96 4.12 -5.22
CA TYR A 14 15.65 4.22 -4.59
C TYR A 14 15.52 5.56 -3.86
N THR A 15 14.29 5.93 -3.53
CA THR A 15 14.03 7.11 -2.68
C THR A 15 13.95 6.68 -1.22
N GLU A 16 14.63 7.40 -0.33
CA GLU A 16 14.63 7.10 1.12
C GLU A 16 13.26 7.32 1.79
N HIS A 17 12.37 8.07 1.13
CA HIS A 17 11.07 8.46 1.65
C HIS A 17 9.98 8.25 0.62
N GLU A 18 8.76 8.62 1.02
CA GLU A 18 7.66 8.65 0.09
C GLU A 18 7.91 9.65 -1.03
N ASP A 19 8.05 9.13 -2.23
CA ASP A 19 8.28 9.93 -3.42
C ASP A 19 7.46 9.42 -4.60
N SER A 20 7.14 10.33 -5.50
CA SER A 20 6.18 10.08 -6.56
C SER A 20 6.73 9.16 -7.64
N ILE A 21 5.83 8.44 -8.30
CA ILE A 21 6.06 7.69 -9.53
C ILE A 21 6.62 8.55 -10.67
N TYR A 22 6.49 9.89 -10.59
CA TYR A 22 7.06 10.84 -11.53
C TYR A 22 8.51 11.24 -11.23
N THR A 23 9.03 10.87 -10.06
CA THR A 23 10.39 11.18 -9.66
C THR A 23 11.37 10.52 -10.61
N ARG A 24 12.46 11.22 -10.91
CA ARG A 24 13.52 10.71 -11.76
C ARG A 24 14.66 10.14 -10.93
N PRO A 25 15.34 9.11 -11.43
CA PRO A 25 16.60 8.72 -10.84
C PRO A 25 17.60 9.88 -10.96
N SER A 26 18.34 10.16 -9.89
CA SER A 26 19.36 11.22 -9.85
C SER A 26 20.62 10.90 -10.66
N ARG A 27 20.78 9.65 -11.06
CA ARG A 27 21.88 9.11 -11.86
C ARG A 27 21.38 7.91 -12.68
N GLN A 28 22.16 7.44 -13.64
CA GLN A 28 21.83 6.23 -14.40
C GLN A 28 21.65 5.03 -13.46
N ALA A 29 20.58 4.27 -13.67
CA ALA A 29 20.16 3.12 -12.88
C ALA A 29 19.37 2.17 -13.78
N ASN A 30 19.56 0.86 -13.63
CA ASN A 30 18.75 -0.14 -14.35
C ASN A 30 17.40 -0.32 -13.64
N ILE A 31 17.41 -0.35 -12.31
CA ILE A 31 16.23 -0.44 -11.46
C ILE A 31 16.17 0.76 -10.52
N PHE A 32 15.14 1.57 -10.70
CA PHE A 32 14.80 2.69 -9.81
C PHE A 32 13.49 2.41 -9.07
N LEU A 33 13.52 2.45 -7.75
CA LEU A 33 12.37 2.18 -6.89
C LEU A 33 11.90 3.45 -6.17
N THR A 34 10.64 3.82 -6.40
CA THR A 34 9.91 4.82 -5.60
C THR A 34 8.76 4.16 -4.86
N LYS A 35 8.28 4.82 -3.80
CA LYS A 35 7.08 4.37 -3.08
C LYS A 35 6.29 5.57 -2.65
N ARG A 36 5.02 5.65 -3.05
CA ARG A 36 4.06 6.56 -2.43
C ARG A 36 2.66 5.97 -2.53
N PRO A 37 1.97 5.67 -1.40
CA PRO A 37 0.66 5.01 -1.43
C PRO A 37 -0.39 5.73 -2.28
N ARG A 38 -0.29 7.07 -2.37
CA ARG A 38 -1.24 7.90 -3.12
C ARG A 38 -1.04 7.84 -4.64
N ASP A 39 0.07 7.27 -5.13
CA ASP A 39 0.33 7.19 -6.57
C ASP A 39 -0.65 6.26 -7.29
N ILE A 40 -1.41 5.45 -6.56
CA ILE A 40 -2.51 4.66 -7.14
C ILE A 40 -3.52 5.51 -7.91
N LEU A 41 -3.70 6.79 -7.53
CA LEU A 41 -4.57 7.74 -8.21
C LEU A 41 -4.07 8.10 -9.63
N VAL A 42 -2.78 7.92 -9.89
CA VAL A 42 -2.09 8.37 -11.10
C VAL A 42 -1.31 7.27 -11.83
N ALA A 43 -1.29 6.04 -11.30
CA ALA A 43 -0.52 4.93 -11.85
C ALA A 43 -0.99 4.49 -13.24
N GLU A 44 -2.30 4.56 -13.53
CA GLU A 44 -2.90 4.10 -14.78
C GLU A 44 -2.23 4.65 -16.06
N PRO A 45 -2.15 5.99 -16.28
CA PRO A 45 -1.51 6.52 -17.49
C PRO A 45 -0.01 6.20 -17.55
N MET A 46 0.67 6.16 -16.40
CA MET A 46 2.09 5.80 -16.34
C MET A 46 2.31 4.35 -16.79
N LEU A 47 1.51 3.41 -16.29
CA LEU A 47 1.58 1.99 -16.65
C LEU A 47 1.29 1.74 -18.14
N ARG A 48 0.39 2.54 -18.74
CA ARG A 48 0.07 2.43 -20.17
C ARG A 48 1.20 2.95 -21.05
N LEU A 49 1.85 4.04 -20.66
CA LEU A 49 2.86 4.70 -21.50
C LEU A 49 4.28 4.18 -21.27
N LEU A 50 4.62 3.75 -20.06
CA LEU A 50 5.97 3.30 -19.72
C LEU A 50 6.04 1.77 -19.70
N PRO A 51 6.62 1.12 -20.73
CA PRO A 51 6.64 -0.33 -20.83
C PRO A 51 7.46 -1.02 -19.74
N ASN A 52 8.46 -0.31 -19.18
CA ASN A 52 9.38 -0.80 -18.15
C ASN A 52 8.91 -0.45 -16.72
N LEU A 53 7.74 0.18 -16.57
CA LEU A 53 7.19 0.47 -15.25
C LEU A 53 6.39 -0.72 -14.73
N TYR A 54 6.74 -1.17 -13.52
CA TYR A 54 5.99 -2.13 -12.73
C TYR A 54 5.46 -1.48 -11.46
N VAL A 55 4.27 -1.88 -11.03
CA VAL A 55 3.64 -1.37 -9.81
C VAL A 55 3.29 -2.56 -8.92
N ILE A 56 3.87 -2.58 -7.71
CA ILE A 56 3.44 -3.48 -6.64
C ILE A 56 2.36 -2.76 -5.82
N TYR A 57 1.14 -3.28 -5.85
CA TYR A 57 0.01 -2.76 -5.09
C TYR A 57 -0.16 -3.58 -3.80
N MET A 58 0.15 -2.95 -2.67
CA MET A 58 -0.07 -3.56 -1.36
C MET A 58 -1.55 -3.48 -0.99
N LEU A 59 -2.20 -4.64 -0.93
CA LEU A 59 -3.55 -4.81 -0.41
C LEU A 59 -3.44 -5.30 1.04
N ARG A 60 -4.29 -4.79 1.93
CA ARG A 60 -4.36 -5.23 3.33
C ARG A 60 -5.81 -5.23 3.76
N ASP A 61 -6.19 -6.07 4.72
CA ASP A 61 -7.53 -6.04 5.29
C ASP A 61 -7.89 -4.58 5.70
N PRO A 62 -9.00 -4.01 5.17
CA PRO A 62 -9.39 -2.64 5.48
C PRO A 62 -9.62 -2.44 6.98
N ARG A 63 -10.05 -3.47 7.72
CA ARG A 63 -10.28 -3.44 9.17
C ARG A 63 -8.95 -3.31 9.92
N ASP A 64 -7.92 -4.06 9.52
CA ASP A 64 -6.57 -3.90 10.08
C ASP A 64 -5.94 -2.55 9.70
N THR A 65 -6.29 -2.01 8.54
CA THR A 65 -5.82 -0.70 8.08
C THR A 65 -6.35 0.42 8.98
N ILE A 66 -7.64 0.43 9.30
CA ILE A 66 -8.26 1.45 10.17
C ILE A 66 -7.95 1.25 11.66
N ALA A 67 -7.54 0.05 12.06
CA ALA A 67 -7.05 -0.26 13.40
C ALA A 67 -5.54 -0.02 13.57
N SER A 68 -4.86 0.45 12.52
CA SER A 68 -3.42 0.72 12.55
C SER A 68 -3.11 2.04 13.24
N LYS A 69 -2.09 2.05 14.11
CA LYS A 69 -1.53 3.25 14.76
C LYS A 69 -0.08 3.45 14.34
N HIS A 70 0.37 4.69 14.27
CA HIS A 70 1.72 5.04 13.81
C HIS A 70 2.53 5.67 14.95
N ARG A 71 3.84 5.42 15.02
CA ARG A 71 4.67 5.92 16.13
C ARG A 71 4.66 7.44 16.32
N LYS A 72 4.55 8.18 15.22
CA LYS A 72 4.42 9.66 15.21
C LYS A 72 3.15 10.18 15.89
N ASP A 73 2.14 9.33 16.04
CA ASP A 73 0.85 9.69 16.61
C ASP A 73 0.23 8.44 17.26
N PRO A 74 0.78 7.99 18.41
CA PRO A 74 0.41 6.73 19.03
C PRO A 74 -1.02 6.75 19.62
N ASP A 75 -1.55 7.94 19.88
CA ASP A 75 -2.85 8.12 20.52
C ASP A 75 -3.98 7.97 19.51
N ARG A 76 -3.77 8.36 18.25
CA ARG A 76 -4.77 8.28 17.19
C ARG A 76 -4.57 7.10 16.24
N TYR A 77 -5.67 6.61 15.67
CA TYR A 77 -5.60 5.72 14.51
C TYR A 77 -5.03 6.48 13.32
N TRP A 78 -4.22 5.82 12.50
CA TRP A 78 -3.53 6.50 11.41
C TRP A 78 -4.48 6.93 10.30
N ALA A 79 -5.36 6.04 9.87
CA ALA A 79 -6.25 6.25 8.72
C ALA A 79 -7.68 5.77 9.00
N SER A 80 -8.57 6.15 8.10
CA SER A 80 -9.99 5.86 8.15
C SER A 80 -10.49 5.17 6.88
N LEU A 81 -11.72 4.64 6.91
CA LEU A 81 -12.34 4.01 5.74
C LEU A 81 -12.53 4.99 4.58
N ARG A 82 -12.49 6.31 4.84
CA ARG A 82 -12.50 7.32 3.77
C ARG A 82 -11.39 7.09 2.75
N TYR A 83 -10.18 6.75 3.21
CA TYR A 83 -9.02 6.54 2.35
C TYR A 83 -9.16 5.25 1.53
N TRP A 84 -9.65 4.19 2.16
CA TRP A 84 -9.97 2.94 1.48
C TRP A 84 -10.97 3.19 0.34
N LYS A 85 -12.14 3.74 0.68
CA LYS A 85 -13.21 4.05 -0.31
C LYS A 85 -12.73 4.95 -1.44
N ALA A 86 -11.82 5.87 -1.16
CA ALA A 86 -11.31 6.79 -2.17
C ALA A 86 -10.25 6.16 -3.08
N TYR A 87 -9.39 5.27 -2.59
CA TYR A 87 -8.20 4.82 -3.32
C TYR A 87 -8.35 3.42 -3.90
N THR A 88 -9.02 2.51 -3.19
CA THR A 88 -9.22 1.11 -3.61
C THR A 88 -9.87 0.98 -4.98
N PRO A 89 -10.86 1.81 -5.39
CA PRO A 89 -11.43 1.73 -6.74
C PRO A 89 -10.42 1.94 -7.87
N TYR A 90 -9.33 2.67 -7.63
CA TYR A 90 -8.27 2.86 -8.62
C TYR A 90 -7.36 1.63 -8.73
N GLY A 91 -7.07 0.97 -7.61
CA GLY A 91 -6.38 -0.32 -7.60
C GLY A 91 -7.19 -1.41 -8.26
N ARG A 92 -8.49 -1.51 -7.95
CA ARG A 92 -9.42 -2.46 -8.56
C ARG A 92 -9.39 -2.41 -10.09
N LYS A 93 -9.41 -1.21 -10.67
CA LYS A 93 -9.36 -1.01 -12.13
C LYS A 93 -8.08 -1.51 -12.79
N LEU A 94 -6.99 -1.63 -12.03
CA LEU A 94 -5.68 -2.00 -12.54
C LEU A 94 -5.33 -3.48 -12.28
N GLN A 95 -6.16 -4.23 -11.58
CA GLN A 95 -5.89 -5.64 -11.23
C GLN A 95 -5.58 -6.53 -12.44
N ALA A 96 -6.21 -6.26 -13.59
CA ALA A 96 -5.99 -7.01 -14.82
C ALA A 96 -4.73 -6.58 -15.60
N HIS A 97 -4.05 -5.49 -15.21
CA HIS A 97 -2.89 -5.00 -15.94
C HIS A 97 -1.66 -5.89 -15.65
N PRO A 98 -0.93 -6.41 -16.66
CA PRO A 98 0.10 -7.43 -16.45
C PRO A 98 1.28 -6.98 -15.57
N ARG A 99 1.60 -5.67 -15.62
CA ARG A 99 2.65 -5.03 -14.79
C ARG A 99 2.14 -4.41 -13.48
N PHE A 100 0.86 -4.61 -13.16
CA PHE A 100 0.28 -4.23 -11.87
C PHE A 100 0.11 -5.51 -11.05
N ILE A 101 0.87 -5.64 -9.97
CA ILE A 101 0.98 -6.86 -9.19
C ILE A 101 0.45 -6.59 -7.80
N THR A 102 -0.69 -7.17 -7.47
CA THR A 102 -1.27 -7.08 -6.13
C THR A 102 -0.58 -8.07 -5.20
N VAL A 103 -0.19 -7.59 -4.02
CA VAL A 103 0.39 -8.38 -2.94
C VAL A 103 -0.46 -8.14 -1.69
N ARG A 104 -1.03 -9.21 -1.14
CA ARG A 104 -1.70 -9.17 0.16
C ARG A 104 -0.64 -9.01 1.25
N TYR A 105 -0.87 -8.09 2.17
CA TYR A 105 0.00 -7.86 3.31
C TYR A 105 0.11 -9.12 4.18
N GLU A 106 -1.00 -9.83 4.34
CA GLU A 106 -1.13 -11.05 5.11
C GLU A 106 -0.23 -12.16 4.54
N ASP A 107 -0.24 -12.35 3.22
CA ASP A 107 0.67 -13.28 2.53
C ASP A 107 2.13 -12.85 2.69
N LEU A 108 2.42 -11.55 2.53
CA LEU A 108 3.78 -11.03 2.68
C LEU A 108 4.35 -11.29 4.08
N VAL A 109 3.53 -11.22 5.13
CA VAL A 109 4.02 -11.41 6.50
C VAL A 109 3.95 -12.85 6.99
N GLN A 110 3.11 -13.70 6.39
CA GLN A 110 3.02 -15.11 6.75
C GLN A 110 3.95 -15.98 5.90
N LYS A 111 4.09 -15.65 4.61
CA LYS A 111 4.83 -16.41 3.60
C LYS A 111 5.76 -15.50 2.79
N PRO A 112 6.66 -14.76 3.47
CA PRO A 112 7.49 -13.73 2.82
C PRO A 112 8.28 -14.24 1.62
N ASP A 113 8.86 -15.45 1.72
CA ASP A 113 9.72 -15.99 0.67
C ASP A 113 8.92 -16.53 -0.52
N GLU A 114 7.70 -17.06 -0.30
CA GLU A 114 6.77 -17.39 -1.39
C GLU A 114 6.35 -16.14 -2.17
N VAL A 115 6.04 -15.05 -1.47
CA VAL A 115 5.73 -13.75 -2.09
C VAL A 115 6.94 -13.21 -2.85
N GLN A 116 8.16 -13.35 -2.32
CA GLN A 116 9.38 -12.95 -3.02
C GLN A 116 9.53 -13.72 -4.35
N ALA A 117 9.40 -15.04 -4.31
CA ALA A 117 9.51 -15.90 -5.49
C ALA A 117 8.44 -15.55 -6.54
N TYR A 118 7.19 -15.34 -6.11
CA TYR A 118 6.11 -14.89 -6.97
C TYR A 118 6.41 -13.54 -7.63
N LEU A 119 6.93 -12.57 -6.88
CA LEU A 119 7.30 -11.26 -7.44
C LEU A 119 8.44 -11.37 -8.45
N MET A 120 9.44 -12.22 -8.20
CA MET A 120 10.53 -12.46 -9.15
C MET A 120 10.04 -13.18 -10.42
N GLN A 121 9.08 -14.10 -10.31
CA GLN A 121 8.45 -14.71 -11.48
C GLN A 121 7.71 -13.66 -12.34
N ARG A 122 7.03 -12.71 -11.69
CA ARG A 122 6.28 -11.62 -12.38
C ARG A 122 7.18 -10.48 -12.89
N MET A 123 8.37 -10.33 -12.32
CA MET A 123 9.36 -9.31 -12.63
C MET A 123 10.75 -9.96 -12.79
N PRO A 124 11.01 -10.65 -13.91
CA PRO A 124 12.20 -11.50 -14.08
C PRO A 124 13.53 -10.72 -14.11
N PHE A 125 13.48 -9.39 -14.18
CA PHE A 125 14.66 -8.53 -14.06
C PHE A 125 15.14 -8.37 -12.60
N LEU A 126 14.37 -8.82 -11.61
CA LEU A 126 14.77 -8.77 -10.21
C LEU A 126 15.78 -9.86 -9.90
N GLN A 127 16.90 -9.46 -9.28
CA GLN A 127 17.92 -10.38 -8.77
C GLN A 127 17.87 -10.42 -7.25
N GLN A 128 17.78 -11.62 -6.67
CA GLN A 128 17.77 -11.84 -5.22
C GLN A 128 19.14 -11.62 -4.61
N ARG A 129 19.19 -10.86 -3.51
CA ARG A 129 20.36 -10.68 -2.63
C ARG A 129 20.17 -11.37 -1.28
N ALA A 130 18.95 -11.36 -0.76
CA ALA A 130 18.58 -12.01 0.49
C ALA A 130 17.13 -12.50 0.42
N SER A 131 16.74 -13.38 1.34
CA SER A 131 15.35 -13.82 1.49
C SER A 131 14.51 -12.75 2.21
N PHE A 132 13.25 -12.59 1.83
CA PHE A 132 12.32 -11.66 2.50
C PHE A 132 12.12 -11.98 3.98
N SER A 133 12.15 -13.26 4.37
CA SER A 133 12.12 -13.70 5.77
C SER A 133 13.26 -13.10 6.60
N ARG A 134 14.41 -12.88 5.97
CA ARG A 134 15.65 -12.37 6.58
C ARG A 134 15.90 -10.89 6.32
N TYR A 135 14.93 -10.13 5.79
CA TYR A 135 15.15 -8.73 5.40
C TYR A 135 15.73 -7.87 6.54
N HIS A 136 15.32 -8.16 7.77
CA HIS A 136 15.69 -7.43 8.98
C HIS A 136 17.20 -7.51 9.31
N GLU A 137 17.90 -8.52 8.79
CA GLU A 137 19.36 -8.67 8.93
C GLU A 137 20.15 -7.78 7.97
N PHE A 138 19.52 -7.37 6.85
CA PHE A 138 20.18 -6.64 5.76
C PHE A 138 19.67 -5.20 5.58
N ALA A 139 18.50 -4.89 6.14
CA ALA A 139 17.88 -3.59 5.98
C ALA A 139 18.70 -2.48 6.65
N GLN A 140 18.97 -1.41 5.91
CA GLN A 140 19.61 -0.19 6.40
C GLN A 140 18.70 1.04 6.18
N PRO A 141 17.51 1.08 6.81
CA PRO A 141 16.54 2.14 6.62
C PRO A 141 17.03 3.49 7.15
N SER A 142 16.61 4.57 6.49
CA SER A 142 16.78 5.93 7.01
C SER A 142 16.10 6.12 8.38
N LYS A 143 16.48 7.16 9.14
CA LYS A 143 15.82 7.50 10.42
C LYS A 143 14.30 7.66 10.27
N ARG A 144 13.84 8.30 9.19
CA ARG A 144 12.39 8.47 8.95
C ARG A 144 11.71 7.15 8.57
N SER A 145 12.40 6.26 7.84
CA SER A 145 11.90 4.91 7.56
C SER A 145 11.80 4.08 8.84
N LEU A 146 12.77 4.19 9.75
CA LEU A 146 12.71 3.55 11.07
C LEU A 146 11.49 4.01 11.88
N ASP A 147 11.21 5.32 11.88
CA ASP A 147 10.02 5.87 12.55
C ASP A 147 8.73 5.32 11.97
N ALA A 148 8.67 5.15 10.64
CA ALA A 148 7.50 4.61 9.95
C ALA A 148 7.32 3.10 10.15
N LEU A 149 8.42 2.35 10.25
CA LEU A 149 8.40 0.91 10.48
C LEU A 149 8.17 0.54 11.95
N CYS A 150 8.29 1.50 12.88
CA CYS A 150 8.43 1.23 14.32
C CYS A 150 9.67 0.36 14.62
N GLY A 151 10.79 0.66 13.95
CA GLY A 151 12.05 -0.11 14.04
C GLY A 151 12.13 -1.29 13.07
N ILE A 152 13.36 -1.80 12.90
CA ILE A 152 13.63 -3.03 12.15
C ILE A 152 13.34 -4.21 13.07
N ARG A 153 12.59 -5.18 12.57
CA ARG A 153 12.24 -6.41 13.28
C ARG A 153 12.05 -7.54 12.27
N PRO A 154 12.16 -8.82 12.68
CA PRO A 154 11.72 -9.92 11.86
C PRO A 154 10.31 -9.71 11.33
N VAL A 155 10.04 -10.29 10.16
CA VAL A 155 8.68 -10.30 9.60
C VAL A 155 7.77 -10.98 10.63
N ALA A 156 6.68 -10.30 10.98
CA ALA A 156 5.75 -10.79 12.00
C ALA A 156 4.30 -10.61 11.54
N SER A 157 3.50 -11.64 11.75
CA SER A 157 2.06 -11.69 11.43
C SER A 157 1.17 -11.16 12.55
N SER A 158 1.74 -10.64 13.65
CA SER A 158 1.01 -10.17 14.85
C SER A 158 0.06 -8.98 14.60
N SER A 159 0.20 -8.33 13.45
CA SER A 159 -0.66 -7.24 12.98
C SER A 159 -1.85 -7.71 12.14
N VAL A 160 -1.90 -8.99 11.76
CA VAL A 160 -2.99 -9.61 10.99
C VAL A 160 -4.12 -9.97 11.95
N GLY A 161 -5.34 -9.54 11.64
CA GLY A 161 -6.51 -9.72 12.48
C GLY A 161 -6.49 -8.88 13.75
N LYS A 162 -5.56 -7.92 13.88
CA LYS A 162 -5.45 -7.04 15.04
C LYS A 162 -6.73 -6.21 15.24
N TRP A 163 -7.47 -5.93 14.17
CA TRP A 163 -8.74 -5.23 14.21
C TRP A 163 -9.76 -5.83 15.20
N ARG A 164 -9.68 -7.13 15.50
CA ARG A 164 -10.54 -7.78 16.52
C ARG A 164 -10.32 -7.26 17.94
N LYS A 165 -9.17 -6.63 18.22
CA LYS A 165 -8.91 -5.91 19.47
C LYS A 165 -9.40 -4.46 19.43
N HIS A 166 -9.98 -4.05 18.31
CA HIS A 166 -10.41 -2.69 18.00
C HIS A 166 -11.83 -2.69 17.39
N LEU A 167 -12.72 -3.58 17.84
CA LEU A 167 -14.08 -3.69 17.30
C LEU A 167 -14.86 -2.38 17.38
N SER A 168 -14.68 -1.60 18.44
CA SER A 168 -15.30 -0.27 18.59
C SER A 168 -14.90 0.68 17.46
N ARG A 169 -13.62 0.66 17.06
CA ARG A 169 -13.10 1.45 15.94
C ARG A 169 -13.70 1.00 14.62
N VAL A 170 -13.78 -0.31 14.37
CA VAL A 170 -14.40 -0.85 13.16
C VAL A 170 -15.88 -0.43 13.10
N THR A 171 -16.60 -0.60 14.21
CA THR A 171 -18.02 -0.22 14.33
C THR A 171 -18.23 1.27 14.06
N GLY A 172 -17.45 2.15 14.68
CA GLY A 172 -17.55 3.60 14.45
C GLY A 172 -17.29 3.99 13.00
N GLN A 173 -16.30 3.36 12.35
CA GLN A 173 -15.99 3.62 10.94
C GLN A 173 -17.10 3.12 10.00
N LEU A 174 -17.74 1.97 10.27
CA LEU A 174 -18.91 1.53 9.51
C LEU A 174 -20.11 2.46 9.72
N LYS A 175 -20.36 2.95 10.95
CA LYS A 175 -21.42 3.93 11.19
C LYS A 175 -21.19 5.25 10.44
N LEU A 176 -19.94 5.71 10.34
CA LEU A 176 -19.59 6.93 9.61
C LEU A 176 -19.65 6.78 8.09
N HIS A 177 -19.27 5.61 7.56
CA HIS A 177 -19.07 5.42 6.11
C HIS A 177 -20.13 4.54 5.44
N GLY A 178 -21.08 4.00 6.21
CA GLY A 178 -22.12 3.06 5.81
C GLY A 178 -21.85 1.66 6.36
N GLU A 179 -22.89 0.99 6.88
CA GLU A 179 -22.74 -0.33 7.53
C GLU A 179 -22.16 -1.40 6.60
N GLN A 180 -22.42 -1.25 5.30
CA GLN A 180 -21.94 -2.14 4.24
C GLN A 180 -20.71 -1.59 3.49
N ALA A 181 -20.03 -0.55 4.03
CA ALA A 181 -19.01 0.22 3.29
C ALA A 181 -17.82 -0.60 2.78
N ILE A 182 -17.53 -1.73 3.41
CA ILE A 182 -16.42 -2.63 3.04
C ILE A 182 -16.85 -4.09 2.90
N ALA A 183 -18.14 -4.42 3.06
CA ALA A 183 -18.58 -5.81 3.07
C ALA A 183 -18.31 -6.51 1.73
N SER A 184 -18.71 -5.88 0.63
CA SER A 184 -18.43 -6.38 -0.72
C SER A 184 -16.92 -6.44 -1.01
N ASP A 185 -16.15 -5.45 -0.55
CA ASP A 185 -14.71 -5.41 -0.74
C ASP A 185 -14.01 -6.56 0.02
N LEU A 186 -14.45 -6.88 1.23
CA LEU A 186 -13.92 -7.99 2.03
C LEU A 186 -14.16 -9.34 1.35
N ILE A 187 -15.34 -9.52 0.74
CA ILE A 187 -15.67 -10.74 -0.02
C ILE A 187 -14.86 -10.79 -1.32
N GLU A 188 -14.85 -9.69 -2.10
CA GLU A 188 -14.13 -9.59 -3.37
C GLU A 188 -12.63 -9.91 -3.22
N TYR A 189 -12.00 -9.41 -2.15
CA TYR A 189 -10.58 -9.64 -1.89
C TYR A 189 -10.30 -10.92 -1.08
N GLY A 190 -11.33 -11.74 -0.79
CA GLY A 190 -11.18 -13.01 -0.10
C GLY A 190 -10.66 -12.87 1.33
N TYR A 191 -11.12 -11.84 2.05
CA TYR A 191 -10.96 -11.72 3.50
C TYR A 191 -12.12 -12.35 4.26
N GLU A 192 -13.31 -12.38 3.64
CA GLU A 192 -14.51 -12.99 4.18
C GLU A 192 -15.22 -13.79 3.07
N SER A 193 -16.02 -14.77 3.47
CA SER A 193 -16.82 -15.56 2.52
C SER A 193 -18.21 -14.96 2.27
N ASP A 194 -18.75 -14.26 3.27
CA ASP A 194 -20.04 -13.58 3.27
C ASP A 194 -20.05 -12.44 4.29
N GLU A 195 -21.22 -11.86 4.57
CA GLU A 195 -21.39 -10.76 5.51
C GLU A 195 -21.50 -11.20 6.99
N SER A 196 -21.38 -12.50 7.31
CA SER A 196 -21.56 -13.02 8.67
C SER A 196 -20.54 -12.45 9.68
N TRP A 197 -19.39 -11.97 9.21
CA TRP A 197 -18.40 -11.28 10.04
C TRP A 197 -18.97 -10.03 10.74
N LEU A 198 -20.03 -9.41 10.21
CA LEU A 198 -20.72 -8.28 10.86
C LEU A 198 -21.30 -8.67 12.22
N ASN A 199 -21.55 -9.97 12.45
CA ASN A 199 -22.01 -10.47 13.75
C ASN A 199 -20.98 -10.23 14.87
N GLU A 200 -19.68 -10.16 14.55
CA GLU A 200 -18.62 -9.81 15.53
C GLU A 200 -18.78 -8.38 16.08
N LEU A 201 -19.58 -7.52 15.42
CA LEU A 201 -19.80 -6.12 15.79
C LEU A 201 -21.13 -5.88 16.52
N GLN A 202 -21.97 -6.90 16.68
CA GLN A 202 -23.26 -6.75 17.36
C GLN A 202 -23.06 -6.37 18.83
N GLY A 203 -23.75 -5.33 19.27
CA GLY A 203 -23.66 -4.82 20.65
C GLY A 203 -22.36 -4.07 20.98
N VAL A 204 -21.47 -3.87 20.01
CA VAL A 204 -20.22 -3.12 20.23
C VAL A 204 -20.48 -1.62 20.18
N SER A 205 -20.06 -0.89 21.21
CA SER A 205 -20.15 0.58 21.23
C SER A 205 -19.18 1.21 20.22
N PRO A 206 -19.63 2.13 19.35
CA PRO A 206 -18.79 2.74 18.33
C PRO A 206 -17.77 3.73 18.91
N ASP A 207 -16.55 3.69 18.38
CA ASP A 207 -15.50 4.69 18.61
C ASP A 207 -15.43 5.66 17.42
N TYR A 208 -15.82 6.92 17.67
CA TYR A 208 -15.82 8.01 16.69
C TYR A 208 -14.56 8.88 16.74
N SER A 209 -13.51 8.45 17.43
CA SER A 209 -12.25 9.20 17.51
C SER A 209 -11.69 9.52 16.12
N GLU A 210 -11.20 10.75 15.97
CA GLU A 210 -10.59 11.18 14.72
C GLU A 210 -9.30 10.42 14.45
N SER A 211 -9.09 10.11 13.18
CA SER A 211 -7.82 9.58 12.70
C SER A 211 -6.78 10.71 12.57
N HIS A 212 -5.50 10.35 12.55
CA HIS A 212 -4.42 11.28 12.18
C HIS A 212 -4.69 11.95 10.83
N TRP A 213 -5.12 11.16 9.85
CA TRP A 213 -5.56 11.67 8.56
C TRP A 213 -7.04 12.11 8.62
N PRO A 214 -7.39 13.32 8.16
CA PRO A 214 -8.76 13.83 8.26
C PRO A 214 -9.80 12.93 7.60
N GLU A 215 -10.98 12.83 8.24
CA GLU A 215 -12.14 12.06 7.74
C GLU A 215 -12.78 12.67 6.48
N TYR A 216 -12.49 13.94 6.20
CA TYR A 216 -13.04 14.66 5.06
C TYR A 216 -11.94 15.11 4.08
N PHE A 217 -12.16 14.77 2.82
CA PHE A 217 -11.57 15.49 1.68
C PHE A 217 -12.56 15.50 0.52
N THR A 218 -12.65 16.64 -0.15
CA THR A 218 -13.59 16.95 -1.22
C THR A 218 -13.28 16.17 -2.51
N PRO A 219 -14.27 15.91 -3.36
CA PRO A 219 -14.04 15.45 -4.73
C PRO A 219 -13.11 16.38 -5.52
N LYS A 220 -13.15 17.69 -5.24
CA LYS A 220 -12.23 18.68 -5.84
C LYS A 220 -10.78 18.41 -5.44
N GLU A 221 -10.50 18.03 -4.19
CA GLU A 221 -9.16 17.66 -3.73
C GLU A 221 -8.65 16.37 -4.40
N LEU A 222 -9.52 15.36 -4.56
CA LEU A 222 -9.16 14.17 -5.35
C LEU A 222 -8.83 14.52 -6.81
N LYS A 223 -9.68 15.32 -7.46
CA LYS A 223 -9.42 15.81 -8.82
C LYS A 223 -8.12 16.61 -8.90
N LYS A 224 -7.83 17.46 -7.89
CA LYS A 224 -6.57 18.21 -7.79
C LYS A 224 -5.37 17.28 -7.69
N ARG A 225 -5.45 16.19 -6.91
CA ARG A 225 -4.38 15.19 -6.79
C ARG A 225 -4.11 14.42 -8.10
N MET A 226 -5.11 14.27 -8.96
CA MET A 226 -4.99 13.64 -10.28
C MET A 226 -4.68 14.63 -11.42
N ARG A 227 -4.67 15.94 -11.14
CA ARG A 227 -4.53 16.97 -12.18
C ARG A 227 -3.17 16.82 -12.86
N GLY A 228 -3.18 16.80 -14.19
CA GLY A 228 -1.97 16.67 -14.98
C GLY A 228 -1.41 15.25 -15.08
N LYS A 229 -2.10 14.22 -14.58
CA LYS A 229 -1.56 12.84 -14.63
C LYS A 229 -1.21 12.38 -16.05
N TYR A 230 -2.02 12.75 -17.03
CA TYR A 230 -1.77 12.40 -18.44
C TYR A 230 -0.61 13.20 -19.03
N SER A 231 -0.51 14.50 -18.73
CA SER A 231 0.61 15.32 -19.23
C SER A 231 1.93 14.91 -18.58
N GLN A 232 1.94 14.57 -17.30
CA GLN A 232 3.12 14.06 -16.60
C GLN A 232 3.55 12.69 -17.14
N ALA A 233 2.61 11.79 -17.41
CA ALA A 233 2.90 10.49 -18.01
C ALA A 233 3.41 10.61 -19.44
N PHE A 234 2.80 11.49 -20.26
CA PHE A 234 3.29 11.76 -21.61
C PHE A 234 4.68 12.40 -21.60
N ALA A 235 4.92 13.34 -20.70
CA ALA A 235 6.25 13.91 -20.53
C ALA A 235 7.27 12.86 -20.07
N ALA A 236 6.88 11.90 -19.22
CA ALA A 236 7.75 10.79 -18.83
C ALA A 236 8.08 9.87 -20.01
N PHE A 237 7.09 9.58 -20.85
CA PHE A 237 7.24 8.79 -22.07
C PHE A 237 8.17 9.45 -23.10
N LEU A 238 7.98 10.73 -23.41
CA LEU A 238 8.88 11.44 -24.34
C LEU A 238 10.33 11.38 -23.87
N ARG A 239 10.54 11.41 -22.56
CA ARG A 239 11.88 11.35 -21.95
C ARG A 239 12.50 9.96 -21.97
N SER A 240 11.72 8.89 -22.06
CA SER A 240 12.31 7.54 -22.15
C SER A 240 13.01 7.28 -23.49
N PHE A 241 12.81 8.13 -24.50
CA PHE A 241 13.53 8.09 -25.78
C PHE A 241 14.77 8.98 -25.84
N GLY A 242 14.97 9.86 -24.85
CA GLY A 242 16.05 10.84 -24.83
C GLY A 242 17.30 10.41 -24.07
N ASN A 243 17.48 9.10 -23.85
CA ASN A 243 18.67 8.50 -23.26
C ASN A 243 19.51 7.81 -24.33
#